data_AF-A0A7J7UGZ0-F1
#
_entry.id   AF-A0A7J7UGZ0-F1
#
_cell.length_a   1.000
_cell.length_b   1.000
_cell.length_c   1.000
_cell.angle_alpha   90.00
_cell.angle_beta   90.00
_cell.angle_gamma   90.00
#
_symmetry.space_group_name_H-M   'P 1'
#
loop_
_entity.id
_entity.type
_entity.pdbx_description
1 polymer ?
#
loop_
_entity_poly.entity_id
_entity_poly.type
_entity_poly.pdbx_seq_one_letter_code
_entity_poly.pdbx_strand_id
1 'polypeptide(L)'
;MTNIIVTMNQTQGFCPELPGRTSVCKSDSDCPAGTTDTHSSGVATGRCVPYNRTLKTCEVAAWCPVEDDSLVPSPAFLKAAENFTLLVKNNIWYPKFNFTKRNILPNITTTYLKSCIYDAATDPFCPIFRLGRLVEYAGHSFQDMAVEGGIMGIQIRWDCNLDRAASFCLPRYSFRRLDTRDKNHNVSPGYNFRFAKYYTDLTGTEHRTQIKAYGIRFDIIVFGKAGKFDIIPTMISIGSGLALFGVATVLCDIIVLYCMKKRYYFREKKYKYVEDYEQGIHNEMDQ
;
A
#
# COMPACT_ATOMS: atom_id res chain seq x y z
N MET A 1 -0.06 -6.66 16.98
CA MET A 1 1.02 -7.59 17.39
C MET A 1 0.41 -8.97 17.51
N THR A 2 1.04 -9.98 16.93
CA THR A 2 0.53 -11.36 16.85
C THR A 2 1.54 -12.38 17.38
N ASN A 3 2.83 -12.08 17.28
CA ASN A 3 3.90 -12.91 17.83
C ASN A 3 5.01 -12.02 18.41
N ILE A 4 5.78 -12.54 19.36
CA ILE A 4 6.86 -11.80 20.01
C ILE A 4 8.03 -12.70 20.36
N ILE A 5 9.23 -12.12 20.33
CA ILE A 5 10.44 -12.66 20.95
C ILE A 5 10.87 -11.62 21.99
N VAL A 6 11.07 -12.07 23.22
CA VAL A 6 11.39 -11.19 24.35
C VAL A 6 12.73 -11.57 24.94
N THR A 7 13.64 -10.61 25.00
CA THR A 7 14.94 -10.73 25.67
C THR A 7 14.91 -9.85 26.91
N MET A 8 14.73 -10.47 28.07
CA MET A 8 14.60 -9.81 29.37
C MET A 8 15.97 -9.43 29.94
N ASN A 9 16.00 -8.45 30.85
CA ASN A 9 17.15 -8.15 31.71
C ASN A 9 18.46 -7.89 30.96
N GLN A 10 18.41 -7.29 29.77
CA GLN A 10 19.63 -6.93 29.08
C GLN A 10 20.37 -5.80 29.81
N THR A 11 21.68 -5.90 29.92
CA THR A 11 22.59 -4.88 30.44
C THR A 11 23.67 -4.57 29.43
N GLN A 12 24.25 -3.37 29.47
CA GLN A 12 25.45 -3.10 28.68
C GLN A 12 26.63 -3.91 29.21
N GLY A 13 27.28 -4.68 28.34
CA GLY A 13 28.40 -5.52 28.72
C GLY A 13 29.02 -6.26 27.54
N PHE A 14 29.74 -7.34 27.86
CA PHE A 14 30.39 -8.21 26.88
C PHE A 14 29.75 -9.60 26.91
N CYS A 15 29.36 -10.10 25.74
CA CYS A 15 28.77 -11.43 25.61
C CYS A 15 29.09 -12.02 24.23
N PRO A 16 29.00 -13.36 24.09
CA PRO A 16 29.08 -14.00 22.77
C PRO A 16 27.94 -13.52 21.86
N GLU A 17 28.27 -13.25 20.60
CA GLU A 17 27.29 -13.04 19.52
C GLU A 17 26.56 -14.35 19.19
N LEU A 18 25.38 -14.25 18.57
CA LEU A 18 24.64 -15.43 18.13
C LEU A 18 25.37 -16.20 17.04
N PRO A 19 25.21 -17.54 16.99
CA PRO A 19 25.89 -18.37 16.01
C PRO A 19 25.34 -18.14 14.60
N GLY A 20 26.17 -17.52 13.76
CA GLY A 20 25.90 -17.21 12.37
C GLY A 20 27.13 -17.54 11.50
N ARG A 21 27.01 -17.35 10.19
CA ARG A 21 28.11 -17.69 9.25
C ARG A 21 29.39 -16.90 9.50
N THR A 22 29.28 -15.66 9.95
CA THR A 22 30.40 -14.73 10.17
C THR A 22 30.81 -14.59 11.63
N SER A 23 30.00 -15.08 12.58
CA SER A 23 30.25 -14.91 14.02
C SER A 23 30.87 -16.14 14.70
N VAL A 24 30.82 -17.32 14.06
CA VAL A 24 31.46 -18.54 14.57
C VAL A 24 32.97 -18.46 14.38
N CYS A 25 33.72 -18.67 15.46
CA CYS A 25 35.18 -18.55 15.48
C CYS A 25 35.84 -19.80 16.07
N LYS A 26 37.11 -20.03 15.74
CA LYS A 26 37.96 -21.05 16.37
C LYS A 26 39.01 -20.41 17.27
N SER A 27 39.55 -19.27 16.84
CA SER A 27 40.53 -18.48 17.58
C SER A 27 40.23 -16.99 17.51
N ASP A 28 40.83 -16.22 18.41
CA ASP A 28 40.66 -14.76 18.52
C ASP A 28 41.03 -14.02 17.21
N SER A 29 41.94 -14.57 16.42
CA SER A 29 42.31 -14.05 15.08
C SER A 29 41.15 -13.98 14.09
N ASP A 30 40.12 -14.81 14.29
CA ASP A 30 38.95 -14.87 13.42
C ASP A 30 37.99 -13.71 13.71
N CYS A 31 38.17 -13.01 14.84
CA CYS A 31 37.34 -11.91 15.30
C CYS A 31 38.12 -10.60 15.17
N PRO A 32 37.89 -9.79 14.11
CA PRO A 32 38.54 -8.50 13.97
C PRO A 32 37.97 -7.48 14.97
N ALA A 33 38.82 -6.97 15.86
CA ALA A 33 38.43 -6.00 16.88
C ALA A 33 37.96 -4.67 16.27
N GLY A 34 36.95 -4.05 16.88
CA GLY A 34 36.42 -2.74 16.47
C GLY A 34 35.54 -2.77 15.23
N THR A 35 35.21 -3.94 14.70
CA THR A 35 34.30 -4.07 13.54
C THR A 35 32.84 -3.98 13.97
N THR A 36 32.04 -3.31 13.12
CA THR A 36 30.57 -3.26 13.23
C THR A 36 29.98 -3.69 11.90
N ASP A 37 29.30 -4.84 11.90
CA ASP A 37 28.56 -5.35 10.75
C ASP A 37 27.07 -4.96 10.87
N THR A 38 26.36 -4.84 9.75
CA THR A 38 24.91 -4.56 9.73
C THR A 38 24.09 -5.67 10.39
N HIS A 39 24.65 -6.88 10.45
CA HIS A 39 24.06 -8.04 11.10
C HIS A 39 24.62 -8.33 12.49
N SER A 40 25.59 -7.55 12.97
CA SER A 40 26.15 -7.66 14.32
C SER A 40 25.26 -6.95 15.34
N SER A 41 25.16 -7.51 16.54
CA SER A 41 24.38 -6.93 17.64
C SER A 41 25.14 -5.83 18.37
N GLY A 42 26.45 -5.71 18.15
CA GLY A 42 27.32 -4.70 18.75
C GLY A 42 28.70 -4.60 18.08
N VAL A 43 29.67 -4.06 18.83
CA VAL A 43 31.05 -3.89 18.38
C VAL A 43 31.88 -5.11 18.76
N ALA A 44 32.57 -5.74 17.81
CA ALA A 44 33.42 -6.91 18.11
C ALA A 44 34.62 -6.53 19.01
N THR A 45 34.84 -7.28 20.09
CA THR A 45 35.97 -7.04 21.01
C THR A 45 37.29 -7.66 20.51
N GLY A 46 37.18 -8.61 19.58
CA GLY A 46 38.30 -9.38 19.03
C GLY A 46 38.63 -10.66 19.78
N ARG A 47 37.76 -11.10 20.69
CA ARG A 47 37.92 -12.37 21.44
C ARG A 47 36.95 -13.43 20.94
N CYS A 48 37.40 -14.68 20.91
CA CYS A 48 36.59 -15.85 20.59
C CYS A 48 36.18 -16.59 21.87
N VAL A 49 34.93 -16.42 22.28
CA VAL A 49 34.42 -16.91 23.57
C VAL A 49 33.43 -18.08 23.37
N PRO A 50 33.30 -19.01 24.34
CA PRO A 50 32.34 -20.10 24.24
C PRO A 50 30.90 -19.56 24.33
N TYR A 51 30.10 -19.80 23.29
CA TYR A 51 28.64 -19.56 23.31
C TYR A 51 27.92 -20.74 23.98
N ASN A 52 28.31 -21.96 23.62
CA ASN A 52 27.82 -23.21 24.19
C ASN A 52 28.99 -24.20 24.40
N ARG A 53 28.73 -25.36 25.01
CA ARG A 53 29.78 -26.38 25.28
C ARG A 53 30.56 -26.82 24.03
N THR A 54 29.96 -26.75 22.85
CA THR A 54 30.53 -27.21 21.58
C THR A 54 30.89 -26.08 20.61
N LEU A 55 30.41 -24.86 20.85
CA LEU A 55 30.47 -23.77 19.87
C LEU A 55 31.04 -22.50 20.50
N LYS A 56 31.99 -21.87 19.78
CA LYS A 56 32.54 -20.57 20.13
C LYS A 56 32.11 -19.52 19.11
N THR A 57 31.83 -18.31 19.59
CA THR A 57 31.48 -17.16 18.76
C THR A 57 32.28 -15.93 19.20
N CYS A 58 32.39 -14.95 18.32
CA CYS A 58 33.04 -13.70 18.63
C CYS A 58 32.30 -12.96 19.75
N GLU A 59 33.05 -12.41 20.69
CA GLU A 59 32.53 -11.55 21.76
C GLU A 59 32.25 -10.16 21.22
N VAL A 60 31.10 -9.60 21.64
CA VAL A 60 30.66 -8.26 21.25
C VAL A 60 30.38 -7.41 22.48
N ALA A 61 30.69 -6.11 22.38
CA ALA A 61 30.26 -5.08 23.31
C ALA A 61 28.85 -4.62 22.89
N ALA A 62 27.84 -5.06 23.63
CA ALA A 62 26.43 -4.94 23.27
C ALA A 62 25.52 -4.93 24.50
N TRP A 63 24.21 -4.91 24.25
CA TRP A 63 23.21 -5.26 25.26
C TRP A 63 23.14 -6.78 25.40
N CYS A 64 23.57 -7.26 26.56
CA CYS A 64 23.76 -8.67 26.85
C CYS A 64 22.69 -9.19 27.82
N PRO A 65 22.12 -10.38 27.60
CA PRO A 65 22.39 -11.28 26.46
C PRO A 65 21.79 -10.77 25.14
N VAL A 66 22.41 -11.16 24.02
CA VAL A 66 21.92 -10.82 22.67
C VAL A 66 20.58 -11.50 22.38
N GLU A 67 19.73 -10.85 21.57
CA GLU A 67 18.41 -11.33 21.16
C GLU A 67 18.48 -12.56 20.24
N ASP A 68 18.12 -13.75 20.74
CA ASP A 68 18.01 -14.96 19.93
C ASP A 68 16.75 -14.99 19.06
N ASP A 69 16.96 -14.85 17.75
CA ASP A 69 15.93 -14.86 16.71
C ASP A 69 15.99 -16.12 15.82
N SER A 70 16.70 -17.17 16.27
CA SER A 70 16.85 -18.42 15.51
C SER A 70 15.54 -19.20 15.34
N LEU A 71 14.64 -19.11 16.34
CA LEU A 71 13.34 -19.78 16.33
C LEU A 71 12.22 -18.77 16.59
N VAL A 72 11.46 -18.46 15.54
CA VAL A 72 10.19 -17.74 15.68
C VAL A 72 9.13 -18.71 16.20
N PRO A 73 8.42 -18.41 17.30
CA PRO A 73 7.41 -19.30 17.84
C PRO A 73 6.30 -19.63 16.83
N SER A 74 6.02 -20.92 16.63
CA SER A 74 4.93 -21.42 15.79
C SER A 74 4.21 -22.56 16.54
N PRO A 75 2.92 -22.42 16.87
CA PRO A 75 1.98 -21.37 16.45
C PRO A 75 2.24 -20.02 17.14
N ALA A 76 1.71 -18.93 16.54
CA ALA A 76 1.90 -17.58 17.05
C ALA A 76 1.35 -17.40 18.48
N PHE A 77 2.09 -16.64 19.32
CA PHE A 77 1.76 -16.46 20.74
C PHE A 77 0.36 -15.86 20.96
N LEU A 78 -0.04 -14.86 20.17
CA LEU A 78 -1.33 -14.18 20.26
C LEU A 78 -2.32 -14.66 19.19
N LYS A 79 -2.49 -15.98 19.02
CA LYS A 79 -3.47 -16.56 18.08
C LYS A 79 -4.90 -16.04 18.28
N ALA A 80 -5.27 -15.68 19.51
CA ALA A 80 -6.59 -15.16 19.85
C ALA A 80 -6.86 -13.75 19.29
N ALA A 81 -5.82 -13.04 18.82
CA ALA A 81 -5.97 -11.73 18.18
C ALA A 81 -6.83 -11.79 16.91
N GLU A 82 -7.03 -12.98 16.32
CA GLU A 82 -7.97 -13.22 15.23
C GLU A 82 -9.40 -12.73 15.55
N ASN A 83 -9.78 -12.79 16.83
CA ASN A 83 -11.11 -12.44 17.32
C ASN A 83 -11.24 -10.97 17.74
N PHE A 84 -10.17 -10.18 17.63
CA PHE A 84 -10.25 -8.75 17.91
C PHE A 84 -11.09 -8.03 16.87
N THR A 85 -11.68 -6.93 17.32
CA THR A 85 -12.54 -6.07 16.49
C THR A 85 -11.91 -4.70 16.32
N LEU A 86 -11.99 -4.17 15.10
CA LEU A 86 -11.54 -2.84 14.72
C LEU A 86 -12.75 -1.99 14.36
N LEU A 87 -13.01 -0.93 15.12
CA LEU A 87 -14.00 0.10 14.78
C LEU A 87 -13.33 1.19 13.94
N VAL A 88 -13.75 1.37 12.70
CA VAL A 88 -13.23 2.42 11.82
C VAL A 88 -14.21 3.59 11.75
N LYS A 89 -13.77 4.77 12.22
CA LYS A 89 -14.50 6.03 12.07
C LYS A 89 -13.86 6.84 10.94
N ASN A 90 -14.58 7.01 9.84
CA ASN A 90 -14.10 7.75 8.69
C ASN A 90 -15.04 8.93 8.37
N ASN A 91 -14.45 10.11 8.18
CA ASN A 91 -15.13 11.32 7.75
C ASN A 91 -14.47 11.82 6.46
N ILE A 92 -15.27 12.08 5.45
CA ILE A 92 -14.85 12.63 4.16
C ILE A 92 -15.39 14.04 3.99
N TRP A 93 -14.60 14.88 3.34
CA TRP A 93 -14.98 16.22 2.95
C TRP A 93 -14.51 16.48 1.53
N TYR A 94 -15.42 16.93 0.67
CA TYR A 94 -15.10 17.45 -0.66
C TYR A 94 -15.19 18.99 -0.61
N PRO A 95 -14.06 19.71 -0.43
CA PRO A 95 -14.07 21.15 -0.19
C PRO A 95 -14.72 21.94 -1.33
N LYS A 96 -14.45 21.54 -2.58
CA LYS A 96 -14.99 22.19 -3.78
C LYS A 96 -16.52 22.26 -3.78
N PHE A 97 -17.19 21.26 -3.20
CA PHE A 97 -18.65 21.17 -3.16
C PHE A 97 -19.25 21.45 -1.78
N ASN A 98 -18.40 21.80 -0.80
CA ASN A 98 -18.74 21.93 0.62
C ASN A 98 -19.58 20.73 1.15
N PHE A 99 -19.22 19.52 0.74
CA PHE A 99 -19.96 18.30 1.10
C PHE A 99 -19.16 17.48 2.11
N THR A 100 -19.78 17.16 3.25
CA THR A 100 -19.21 16.28 4.28
C THR A 100 -20.06 15.03 4.47
N LYS A 101 -19.41 13.90 4.72
CA LYS A 101 -20.12 12.66 5.07
C LYS A 101 -19.26 11.75 5.92
N ARG A 102 -19.91 10.98 6.80
CA ARG A 102 -19.31 9.96 7.66
C ARG A 102 -19.75 8.57 7.25
N ASN A 103 -18.91 7.56 7.51
CA ASN A 103 -19.26 6.16 7.27
C ASN A 103 -20.34 5.65 8.22
N ILE A 104 -20.34 6.12 9.48
CA ILE A 104 -21.41 5.81 10.45
C ILE A 104 -22.63 6.66 10.10
N LEU A 105 -23.61 6.03 9.46
CA LEU A 105 -24.85 6.67 9.03
C LEU A 105 -25.63 7.24 10.24
N PRO A 106 -26.37 8.35 10.06
CA PRO A 106 -27.10 9.00 11.15
C PRO A 106 -28.25 8.15 11.72
N ASN A 107 -28.75 7.17 10.97
CA ASN A 107 -29.79 6.25 11.41
C ASN A 107 -29.25 5.08 12.26
N ILE A 108 -27.94 4.95 12.41
CA ILE A 108 -27.32 3.88 13.19
C ILE A 108 -27.45 4.18 14.69
N THR A 109 -28.04 3.24 15.42
CA THR A 109 -28.20 3.32 16.87
C THR A 109 -27.00 2.77 17.63
N THR A 110 -26.90 3.12 18.91
CA THR A 110 -25.89 2.56 19.82
C THR A 110 -26.05 1.06 20.03
N THR A 111 -27.27 0.53 19.95
CA THR A 111 -27.57 -0.91 20.05
C THR A 111 -27.03 -1.68 18.85
N TYR A 112 -27.18 -1.13 17.64
CA TYR A 112 -26.60 -1.71 16.44
C TYR A 112 -25.07 -1.72 16.52
N LEU A 113 -24.43 -0.62 16.91
CA LEU A 113 -22.96 -0.56 17.03
C LEU A 113 -22.37 -1.52 18.07
N LYS A 114 -23.15 -2.00 19.04
CA LYS A 114 -22.67 -2.99 20.01
C LYS A 114 -22.65 -4.43 19.48
N SER A 115 -23.42 -4.70 18.43
CA SER A 115 -23.67 -6.07 17.94
C SER A 115 -23.29 -6.29 16.49
N CYS A 116 -23.22 -5.22 15.68
CA CYS A 116 -22.91 -5.36 14.26
C CYS A 116 -21.45 -5.82 14.05
N ILE A 117 -21.27 -6.69 13.07
CA ILE A 117 -19.98 -7.07 12.53
C ILE A 117 -20.11 -6.98 11.01
N TYR A 118 -19.15 -6.33 10.37
CA TYR A 118 -19.14 -6.14 8.93
C TYR A 118 -19.21 -7.47 8.17
N ASP A 119 -20.15 -7.53 7.24
CA ASP A 119 -20.28 -8.59 6.25
C ASP A 119 -20.70 -7.99 4.91
N ALA A 120 -20.06 -8.41 3.81
CA ALA A 120 -20.28 -7.81 2.51
C ALA A 120 -21.71 -8.05 1.97
N ALA A 121 -22.38 -9.13 2.40
CA ALA A 121 -23.72 -9.50 1.94
C ALA A 121 -24.80 -9.09 2.94
N THR A 122 -24.61 -9.34 4.22
CA THR A 122 -25.64 -9.12 5.25
C THR A 122 -25.59 -7.73 5.86
N ASP A 123 -24.39 -7.18 6.10
CA ASP A 123 -24.23 -5.90 6.79
C ASP A 123 -23.03 -5.07 6.27
N PRO A 124 -23.14 -4.52 5.05
CA PRO A 124 -22.03 -3.87 4.36
C PRO A 124 -21.69 -2.47 4.91
N PHE A 125 -22.51 -1.92 5.81
CA PHE A 125 -22.34 -0.58 6.37
C PHE A 125 -21.88 -0.59 7.83
N CYS A 126 -21.76 -1.76 8.46
CA CYS A 126 -21.20 -1.85 9.80
C CYS A 126 -19.72 -1.42 9.80
N PRO A 127 -19.33 -0.46 10.66
CA PRO A 127 -17.96 0.04 10.74
C PRO A 127 -17.02 -0.83 11.60
N ILE A 128 -17.50 -1.97 12.11
CA ILE A 128 -16.76 -2.86 13.01
C ILE A 128 -16.32 -4.11 12.26
N PHE A 129 -15.02 -4.33 12.19
CA PHE A 129 -14.42 -5.43 11.44
C PHE A 129 -13.73 -6.40 12.39
N ARG A 130 -13.96 -7.70 12.21
CA ARG A 130 -13.19 -8.74 12.92
C ARG A 130 -11.89 -9.03 12.16
N LEU A 131 -10.75 -9.05 12.87
CA LEU A 131 -9.44 -9.16 12.22
C LEU A 131 -9.27 -10.44 11.40
N GLY A 132 -9.76 -11.58 11.89
CA GLY A 132 -9.75 -12.84 11.14
C GLY A 132 -10.49 -12.75 9.80
N ARG A 133 -11.70 -12.17 9.83
CA ARG A 133 -12.53 -11.97 8.62
C ARG A 133 -11.87 -11.03 7.62
N LEU A 134 -11.18 -9.97 8.09
CA LEU A 134 -10.44 -9.05 7.21
C LEU A 134 -9.38 -9.77 6.38
N VAL A 135 -8.63 -10.67 7.02
CA VAL A 135 -7.58 -11.46 6.37
C VAL A 135 -8.18 -12.52 5.45
N GLU A 136 -9.29 -13.14 5.87
CA GLU A 136 -10.05 -14.10 5.06
C GLU A 136 -10.64 -13.44 3.79
N TYR A 137 -11.19 -12.22 3.88
CA TYR A 137 -11.69 -11.49 2.70
C TYR A 137 -10.60 -11.15 1.68
N ALA A 138 -9.33 -11.09 2.12
CA ALA A 138 -8.19 -10.94 1.22
C ALA A 138 -7.66 -12.29 0.69
N GLY A 139 -8.27 -13.42 1.06
CA GLY A 139 -7.90 -14.77 0.63
C GLY A 139 -6.71 -15.36 1.38
N HIS A 140 -6.45 -14.92 2.62
CA HIS A 140 -5.32 -15.39 3.43
C HIS A 140 -5.77 -15.99 4.77
N SER A 141 -4.90 -16.83 5.36
CA SER A 141 -5.06 -17.35 6.72
C SER A 141 -4.49 -16.38 7.75
N PHE A 142 -5.27 -16.05 8.79
CA PHE A 142 -4.79 -15.21 9.89
C PHE A 142 -3.65 -15.88 10.66
N GLN A 143 -3.75 -17.18 10.91
CA GLN A 143 -2.77 -17.91 11.72
C GLN A 143 -1.40 -17.98 11.04
N ASP A 144 -1.37 -18.14 9.72
CA ASP A 144 -0.11 -18.15 8.95
C ASP A 144 0.54 -16.76 8.94
N MET A 145 -0.29 -15.71 8.77
CA MET A 145 0.19 -14.33 8.81
C MET A 145 0.60 -13.88 10.23
N ALA A 146 0.02 -14.50 11.26
CA ALA A 146 0.31 -14.16 12.65
C ALA A 146 1.73 -14.51 13.09
N VAL A 147 2.36 -15.52 12.48
CA VAL A 147 3.72 -15.99 12.82
C VAL A 147 4.78 -14.97 12.40
N GLU A 148 4.80 -14.61 11.12
CA GLU A 148 5.84 -13.74 10.51
C GLU A 148 5.39 -12.27 10.39
N GLY A 149 4.11 -11.99 10.63
CA GLY A 149 3.51 -10.68 10.40
C GLY A 149 3.15 -10.44 8.92
N GLY A 150 2.58 -9.27 8.65
CA GLY A 150 2.19 -8.87 7.29
C GLY A 150 1.61 -7.47 7.24
N ILE A 151 1.25 -7.00 6.04
CA ILE A 151 0.66 -5.68 5.84
C ILE A 151 -0.65 -5.84 5.06
N MET A 152 -1.73 -5.39 5.69
CA MET A 152 -3.08 -5.46 5.17
C MET A 152 -3.60 -4.05 4.87
N GLY A 153 -4.21 -3.88 3.70
CA GLY A 153 -4.88 -2.66 3.29
C GLY A 153 -6.40 -2.78 3.48
N ILE A 154 -6.97 -1.84 4.23
CA ILE A 154 -8.42 -1.64 4.33
C ILE A 154 -8.77 -0.47 3.43
N GLN A 155 -9.36 -0.74 2.28
CA GLN A 155 -9.68 0.24 1.26
C GLN A 155 -11.13 0.72 1.41
N ILE A 156 -11.30 2.01 1.63
CA ILE A 156 -12.61 2.67 1.75
C ILE A 156 -12.80 3.59 0.55
N ARG A 157 -13.68 3.17 -0.37
CA ARG A 157 -13.96 3.90 -1.60
C ARG A 157 -15.24 4.72 -1.49
N TRP A 158 -15.13 6.00 -1.83
CA TRP A 158 -16.23 6.97 -1.85
C TRP A 158 -16.41 7.57 -3.26
N ASP A 159 -17.15 6.87 -4.11
CA ASP A 159 -17.51 7.40 -5.43
C ASP A 159 -18.93 7.97 -5.37
N CYS A 160 -19.02 9.29 -5.31
CA CYS A 160 -20.26 10.00 -4.99
C CYS A 160 -20.71 10.90 -6.14
N ASN A 161 -21.93 10.66 -6.61
CA ASN A 161 -22.64 11.61 -7.45
C ASN A 161 -23.45 12.56 -6.55
N LEU A 162 -23.02 13.81 -6.44
CA LEU A 162 -23.61 14.85 -5.62
C LEU A 162 -24.83 15.54 -6.27
N ASP A 163 -25.21 15.14 -7.49
CA ASP A 163 -26.50 15.53 -8.09
C ASP A 163 -27.65 14.71 -7.51
N ARG A 164 -27.35 13.55 -6.90
CA ARG A 164 -28.30 12.71 -6.20
C ARG A 164 -28.37 13.07 -4.72
N ALA A 165 -29.40 12.55 -4.05
CA ALA A 165 -29.52 12.68 -2.61
C ALA A 165 -28.25 12.18 -1.90
N ALA A 166 -27.83 12.90 -0.87
CA ALA A 166 -26.63 12.59 -0.10
C ALA A 166 -26.63 11.17 0.46
N SER A 167 -27.80 10.55 0.67
CA SER A 167 -27.97 9.17 1.14
C SER A 167 -27.29 8.13 0.23
N PHE A 168 -27.22 8.35 -1.08
CA PHE A 168 -26.64 7.40 -2.05
C PHE A 168 -25.10 7.37 -2.08
N CYS A 169 -24.45 8.41 -1.53
CA CYS A 169 -22.99 8.45 -1.39
C CYS A 169 -22.56 7.53 -0.24
N LEU A 170 -22.30 6.25 -0.49
CA LEU A 170 -22.01 5.26 0.56
C LEU A 170 -20.59 4.69 0.41
N PRO A 171 -19.91 4.36 1.51
CA PRO A 171 -18.58 3.77 1.44
C PRO A 171 -18.66 2.35 0.87
N ARG A 172 -17.66 1.96 0.09
CA ARG A 172 -17.43 0.58 -0.31
C ARG A 172 -16.12 0.09 0.26
N TYR A 173 -16.19 -0.97 1.06
CA TYR A 173 -15.04 -1.60 1.69
C TYR A 173 -14.45 -2.69 0.79
N SER A 174 -13.13 -2.77 0.77
CA SER A 174 -12.38 -3.85 0.11
C SER A 174 -11.09 -4.10 0.88
N PHE A 175 -10.58 -5.32 0.82
CA PHE A 175 -9.46 -5.76 1.64
C PHE A 175 -8.42 -6.42 0.75
N ARG A 176 -7.15 -6.08 0.97
CA ARG A 176 -6.05 -6.60 0.16
C ARG A 176 -4.78 -6.69 0.98
N ARG A 177 -4.00 -7.75 0.79
CA ARG A 177 -2.64 -7.82 1.30
C ARG A 177 -1.70 -6.93 0.48
N LEU A 178 -0.94 -6.08 1.15
CA LEU A 178 -0.04 -5.09 0.53
C LEU A 178 1.40 -5.58 0.47
N ASP A 179 1.83 -6.42 1.41
CA ASP A 179 3.15 -7.06 1.36
C ASP A 179 3.13 -8.22 0.36
N THR A 180 3.98 -8.13 -0.66
CA THR A 180 4.03 -9.14 -1.71
C THR A 180 4.86 -10.32 -1.22
N ARG A 181 4.22 -11.46 -0.91
CA ARG A 181 4.91 -12.71 -0.60
C ARG A 181 5.18 -13.48 -1.88
N ASP A 182 6.28 -13.17 -2.57
CA ASP A 182 6.77 -14.03 -3.64
C ASP A 182 7.40 -15.29 -3.02
N LYS A 183 6.81 -16.46 -3.27
CA LYS A 183 7.34 -17.74 -2.78
C LYS A 183 8.75 -18.02 -3.29
N ASN A 184 9.13 -17.43 -4.42
CA ASN A 184 10.43 -17.62 -5.05
C ASN A 184 11.49 -16.61 -4.59
N HIS A 185 11.09 -15.46 -4.03
CA HIS A 185 11.99 -14.38 -3.59
C HIS A 185 11.66 -13.94 -2.16
N ASN A 186 11.86 -14.85 -1.21
CA ASN A 186 11.43 -14.68 0.17
C ASN A 186 12.54 -14.08 1.05
N VAL A 187 13.06 -12.90 0.68
CA VAL A 187 14.15 -12.21 1.41
C VAL A 187 13.66 -11.62 2.74
N SER A 188 12.39 -11.21 2.80
CA SER A 188 11.73 -10.72 4.03
C SER A 188 10.27 -11.17 4.00
N PRO A 189 9.92 -12.30 4.65
CA PRO A 189 8.62 -12.96 4.47
C PRO A 189 7.43 -12.27 5.17
N GLY A 190 7.68 -11.30 6.03
CA GLY A 190 6.64 -10.64 6.83
C GLY A 190 7.02 -9.27 7.37
N TYR A 191 6.36 -8.85 8.45
CA TYR A 191 6.50 -7.52 9.05
C TYR A 191 6.81 -7.63 10.55
N ASN A 192 7.97 -7.09 10.94
CA ASN A 192 8.43 -7.06 12.31
C ASN A 192 9.16 -5.75 12.64
N PHE A 193 9.24 -5.44 13.93
CA PHE A 193 10.03 -4.33 14.45
C PHE A 193 10.51 -4.63 15.87
N ARG A 194 11.59 -3.96 16.27
CA ARG A 194 12.18 -4.08 17.61
C ARG A 194 11.93 -2.82 18.41
N PHE A 195 11.60 -2.97 19.68
CA PHE A 195 11.55 -1.87 20.64
C PHE A 195 12.02 -2.36 22.00
N ALA A 196 12.44 -1.44 22.86
CA ALA A 196 12.95 -1.78 24.19
C ALA A 196 12.22 -0.98 25.28
N LYS A 197 12.06 -1.61 26.45
CA LYS A 197 11.61 -0.97 27.68
C LYS A 197 12.80 -0.84 28.62
N TYR A 198 13.20 0.38 28.91
CA TYR A 198 14.33 0.68 29.79
C TYR A 198 13.86 0.82 31.24
N TYR A 199 14.65 0.31 32.17
CA TYR A 199 14.42 0.42 33.62
C TYR A 199 15.75 0.36 34.36
N THR A 200 15.79 0.94 35.56
CA THR A 200 16.97 0.93 36.42
C THR A 200 16.70 0.05 37.63
N ASP A 201 17.67 -0.76 38.00
CA ASP A 201 17.60 -1.56 39.23
C ASP A 201 17.93 -0.73 40.47
N LEU A 202 17.69 -1.26 41.68
CA LEU A 202 17.98 -0.64 42.97
C LEU A 202 19.47 -0.27 43.16
N THR A 203 20.36 -0.95 42.42
CA THR A 203 21.80 -0.70 42.38
C THR A 203 22.20 0.45 41.45
N GLY A 204 21.24 1.07 40.74
CA GLY A 204 21.48 2.15 39.79
C GLY A 204 21.98 1.71 38.41
N THR A 205 22.05 0.40 38.15
CA THR A 205 22.44 -0.14 36.83
C THR A 205 21.27 -0.05 35.85
N GLU A 206 21.56 0.36 34.60
CA GLU A 206 20.57 0.43 33.54
C GLU A 206 20.33 -0.95 32.92
N HIS A 207 19.06 -1.33 32.85
CA HIS A 207 18.58 -2.54 32.20
C HIS A 207 17.60 -2.19 31.09
N ARG A 208 17.45 -3.10 30.13
CA ARG A 208 16.35 -3.07 29.18
C ARG A 208 15.75 -4.44 28.94
N THR A 209 14.46 -4.45 28.63
CA THR A 209 13.80 -5.60 28.02
C THR A 209 13.58 -5.29 26.54
N GLN A 210 14.27 -6.01 25.67
CA GLN A 210 14.13 -5.91 24.22
C GLN A 210 13.02 -6.83 23.74
N ILE A 211 12.13 -6.30 22.91
CA ILE A 211 11.00 -7.02 22.34
C ILE A 211 11.08 -6.89 20.83
N LYS A 212 11.26 -8.01 20.14
CA LYS A 212 11.01 -8.11 18.71
C LYS A 212 9.56 -8.54 18.51
N ALA A 213 8.77 -7.66 17.92
CA ALA A 213 7.36 -7.89 17.67
C ALA A 213 7.09 -8.19 16.21
N TYR A 214 6.33 -9.25 15.98
CA TYR A 214 5.72 -9.57 14.70
C TYR A 214 4.24 -9.20 14.75
N GLY A 215 3.70 -8.73 13.65
CA GLY A 215 2.33 -8.27 13.62
C GLY A 215 1.79 -7.99 12.24
N ILE A 216 0.47 -7.90 12.19
CA ILE A 216 -0.25 -7.43 11.01
C ILE A 216 -0.44 -5.92 11.16
N ARG A 217 0.08 -5.15 10.20
CA ARG A 217 -0.18 -3.71 10.10
C ARG A 217 -1.39 -3.50 9.20
N PHE A 218 -2.38 -2.73 9.68
CA PHE A 218 -3.57 -2.38 8.90
C PHE A 218 -3.47 -0.93 8.44
N ASP A 219 -3.32 -0.74 7.13
CA ASP A 219 -3.27 0.57 6.49
C ASP A 219 -4.68 0.90 5.97
N ILE A 220 -5.33 1.91 6.57
CA ILE A 220 -6.66 2.37 6.16
C ILE A 220 -6.49 3.38 5.03
N ILE A 221 -6.83 2.97 3.81
CA ILE A 221 -6.64 3.76 2.59
C ILE A 221 -8.01 4.27 2.15
N VAL A 222 -8.22 5.57 2.28
CA VAL A 222 -9.47 6.24 1.92
C VAL A 222 -9.28 6.97 0.61
N PHE A 223 -10.12 6.67 -0.38
CA PHE A 223 -10.06 7.32 -1.69
C PHE A 223 -11.44 7.38 -2.33
N GLY A 224 -11.56 8.15 -3.40
CA GLY A 224 -12.81 8.26 -4.14
C GLY A 224 -12.97 9.61 -4.81
N LYS A 225 -13.97 9.73 -5.67
CA LYS A 225 -14.25 10.95 -6.42
C LYS A 225 -15.68 11.43 -6.17
N ALA A 226 -15.85 12.74 -6.09
CA ALA A 226 -17.15 13.37 -6.12
C ALA A 226 -17.37 14.08 -7.46
N GLY A 227 -18.53 13.83 -8.07
CA GLY A 227 -19.01 14.56 -9.23
C GLY A 227 -20.25 15.38 -8.86
N LYS A 228 -20.34 16.61 -9.36
CA LYS A 228 -21.54 17.44 -9.32
C LYS A 228 -21.67 18.13 -10.67
N PHE A 229 -22.88 18.32 -11.14
CA PHE A 229 -23.19 19.02 -12.37
C PHE A 229 -22.59 20.43 -12.35
N ASP A 230 -21.94 20.78 -13.46
CA ASP A 230 -21.37 22.09 -13.73
C ASP A 230 -21.59 22.42 -15.20
N ILE A 231 -22.03 23.64 -15.48
CA ILE A 231 -22.37 24.08 -16.84
C ILE A 231 -21.14 24.23 -17.73
N ILE A 232 -19.97 24.59 -17.16
CA ILE A 232 -18.75 24.82 -17.92
C ILE A 232 -18.24 23.54 -18.60
N PRO A 233 -17.97 22.42 -17.90
CA PRO A 233 -17.55 21.17 -18.55
C PRO A 233 -18.65 20.57 -19.43
N THR A 234 -19.92 20.84 -19.12
CA THR A 234 -21.04 20.42 -19.97
C THR A 234 -20.99 21.12 -21.33
N MET A 235 -20.84 22.45 -21.36
CA MET A 235 -20.74 23.22 -22.61
C MET A 235 -19.49 22.86 -23.42
N ILE A 236 -18.35 22.64 -22.76
CA ILE A 236 -17.11 22.17 -23.42
C ILE A 236 -17.34 20.80 -24.07
N SER A 237 -18.03 19.88 -23.38
CA SER A 237 -18.34 18.55 -23.90
C SER A 237 -19.30 18.60 -25.08
N ILE A 238 -20.32 19.48 -25.03
CA ILE A 238 -21.25 19.71 -26.16
C ILE A 238 -20.50 20.28 -27.36
N GLY A 239 -19.67 21.32 -27.16
CA GLY A 239 -18.88 21.92 -28.23
C GLY A 239 -17.92 20.92 -28.88
N SER A 240 -17.24 20.11 -28.06
CA SER A 240 -16.36 19.03 -28.54
C SER A 240 -17.13 17.96 -29.30
N GLY A 241 -18.31 17.57 -28.80
CA GLY A 241 -19.21 16.64 -29.48
C GLY A 241 -19.72 17.14 -30.82
N LEU A 242 -20.04 18.43 -30.93
CA LEU A 242 -20.45 19.05 -32.21
C LEU A 242 -19.29 19.10 -33.21
N ALA A 243 -18.07 19.40 -32.76
CA ALA A 243 -16.89 19.39 -33.61
C ALA A 243 -16.61 18.00 -34.23
N LEU A 244 -16.87 16.92 -33.47
CA LEU A 244 -16.74 15.53 -33.95
C LEU A 244 -17.67 15.20 -35.13
N PHE A 245 -18.81 15.87 -35.29
CA PHE A 245 -19.67 15.67 -36.48
C PHE A 245 -18.99 16.10 -37.79
N GLY A 246 -17.98 16.98 -37.73
CA GLY A 246 -17.16 17.32 -38.89
C GLY A 246 -16.37 16.13 -39.46
N VAL A 247 -16.10 15.09 -38.66
CA VAL A 247 -15.44 13.87 -39.15
C VAL A 247 -16.39 13.08 -40.06
N ALA A 248 -17.70 13.10 -39.77
CA ALA A 248 -18.68 12.38 -40.57
C ALA A 248 -18.79 12.96 -41.99
N THR A 249 -18.68 14.28 -42.16
CA THR A 249 -18.73 14.91 -43.49
C THR A 249 -17.51 14.53 -44.33
N VAL A 250 -16.32 14.48 -43.73
CA VAL A 250 -15.09 14.00 -44.40
C VAL A 250 -15.22 12.54 -44.82
N LEU A 251 -15.77 11.68 -43.96
CA LEU A 251 -16.00 10.28 -44.29
C LEU A 251 -17.04 10.12 -45.43
N CYS A 252 -18.14 10.88 -45.36
CA CYS A 252 -19.16 10.89 -46.42
C CYS A 252 -18.56 11.36 -47.75
N ASP A 253 -17.71 12.39 -47.72
CA ASP A 253 -16.99 12.88 -48.89
C ASP A 253 -16.09 11.80 -49.51
N ILE A 254 -15.34 11.06 -48.68
CA ILE A 254 -14.50 9.95 -49.16
C ILE A 254 -15.37 8.88 -49.84
N ILE A 255 -16.48 8.49 -49.22
CA ILE A 255 -17.38 7.47 -49.77
C ILE A 255 -17.98 7.93 -51.11
N VAL A 256 -18.52 9.15 -51.18
CA VAL A 256 -19.19 9.68 -52.37
C VAL A 256 -18.21 9.89 -53.52
N LEU A 257 -17.02 10.41 -53.23
CA LEU A 257 -16.04 10.79 -54.27
C LEU A 257 -15.15 9.64 -54.74
N TYR A 258 -14.94 8.59 -53.92
CA TYR A 258 -14.03 7.51 -54.27
C TYR A 258 -14.70 6.14 -54.42
N CYS A 259 -15.74 5.84 -53.64
CA CYS A 259 -16.32 4.50 -53.56
C CYS A 259 -17.61 4.32 -54.38
N MET A 260 -18.38 5.38 -54.64
CA MET A 260 -19.65 5.27 -55.38
C MET A 260 -19.48 5.07 -56.90
N LYS A 261 -20.36 4.28 -57.52
CA LYS A 261 -20.35 4.04 -58.97
C LYS A 261 -20.43 5.32 -59.82
N LYS A 262 -21.15 6.35 -59.36
CA LYS A 262 -21.27 7.66 -60.03
C LYS A 262 -20.26 8.70 -59.53
N ARG A 263 -19.10 8.28 -59.02
CA ARG A 263 -18.09 9.18 -58.41
C ARG A 263 -17.67 10.37 -59.29
N TYR A 264 -17.50 10.17 -60.61
CA TYR A 264 -17.06 11.22 -61.52
C TYR A 264 -18.08 12.37 -61.63
N TYR A 265 -19.38 12.04 -61.65
CA TYR A 265 -20.47 13.02 -61.63
C TYR A 265 -20.44 13.90 -60.36
N PHE A 266 -20.27 13.28 -59.19
CA PHE A 266 -20.18 14.02 -57.94
C PHE A 266 -18.89 14.86 -57.84
N ARG A 267 -17.79 14.38 -58.41
CA ARG A 267 -16.50 15.10 -58.42
C ARG A 267 -16.56 16.38 -59.27
N GLU A 268 -17.18 16.32 -60.44
CA GLU A 268 -17.40 17.50 -61.30
C GLU A 268 -18.32 18.55 -60.66
N LYS A 269 -19.31 18.11 -59.88
CA LYS A 269 -20.21 19.04 -59.17
C LYS A 269 -19.56 19.68 -57.94
N LYS A 270 -18.59 18.99 -57.30
CA LYS A 270 -17.91 19.49 -56.11
C LYS A 270 -16.71 20.38 -56.44
N TYR A 271 -15.86 19.98 -57.38
CA TYR A 271 -14.62 20.70 -57.70
C TYR A 271 -14.78 21.53 -58.98
N LYS A 272 -14.43 22.82 -58.89
CA LYS A 272 -14.22 23.68 -60.06
C LYS A 272 -12.71 23.94 -60.17
N TYR A 273 -12.15 23.60 -61.32
CA TYR A 273 -10.73 23.80 -61.59
C TYR A 273 -10.52 25.22 -62.15
N VAL A 274 -9.46 25.88 -61.70
CA VAL A 274 -9.02 27.19 -62.18
C VAL A 274 -7.54 27.06 -62.52
N GLU A 275 -7.10 27.66 -63.62
CA GLU A 275 -5.70 27.70 -64.03
C GLU A 275 -5.01 28.95 -63.45
N ASP A 276 -3.79 28.80 -62.95
CA ASP A 276 -2.99 29.93 -62.48
C ASP A 276 -2.59 30.79 -63.68
N TYR A 277 -3.01 32.06 -63.68
CA TYR A 277 -2.49 33.05 -64.63
C TYR A 277 -1.03 33.31 -64.26
N GLU A 278 -0.09 32.82 -65.07
CA GLU A 278 1.30 33.30 -65.04
C GLU A 278 1.27 34.83 -65.16
N GLN A 279 1.67 35.53 -64.10
CA GLN A 279 1.83 36.98 -64.12
C GLN A 279 2.99 37.33 -65.05
N GLY A 280 2.67 37.67 -66.30
CA GLY A 280 3.58 38.31 -67.23
C GLY A 280 3.98 39.70 -66.70
N ILE A 281 5.17 39.78 -66.11
CA ILE A 281 5.96 41.01 -66.05
C ILE A 281 7.41 40.65 -66.40
N HIS A 282 7.71 40.58 -67.69
CA HIS A 282 9.03 40.91 -68.20
C HIS A 282 8.92 41.54 -69.58
N ASN A 283 9.11 42.87 -69.58
CA ASN A 283 9.66 43.71 -70.64
C ASN A 283 8.76 44.06 -71.84
N GLU A 284 7.90 45.06 -71.63
CA GLU A 284 7.78 46.16 -72.60
C GLU A 284 9.03 47.06 -72.44
N MET A 285 10.07 46.77 -73.21
CA MET A 285 11.12 47.71 -73.62
C MET A 285 11.50 47.32 -75.04
N ASP A 286 10.78 47.89 -76.01
CA ASP A 286 11.24 48.12 -77.38
C ASP A 286 10.18 48.94 -78.13
N GLN A 287 10.17 50.27 -77.89
CA GLN A 287 9.98 51.33 -78.88
C GLN A 287 10.20 52.72 -78.28
#